data_AF-A0A7C6K7D3-F1
#
_entry.id   AF-A0A7C6K7D3-F1
#
_cell.length_a   1.000
_cell.length_b   1.000
_cell.length_c   1.000
_cell.angle_alpha   90.00
_cell.angle_beta   90.00
_cell.angle_gamma   90.00
#
_symmetry.space_group_name_H-M   'P 1'
#
loop_
_entity.id
_entity.type
_entity.pdbx_description
1 polymer ?
#
loop_
_entity_poly.entity_id
_entity_poly.type
_entity_poly.pdbx_seq_one_letter_code
_entity_poly.pdbx_strand_id
1 'polypeptide(L)'
;MTNCLNAIRNNKAKLVIITEDAGKTRKKVVRECQSLDIPIVEFGKKDQYFRSLGGNPACYWAILSQEIVEDLMRELKQYGGD
;
A
#
# COMPACT_ATOMS: atom_id res chain seq x y z
N MET A 1 7.49 -4.22 15.68
CA MET A 1 8.47 -3.62 14.75
C MET A 1 7.81 -3.50 13.38
N THR A 2 7.61 -2.27 12.90
CA THR A 2 6.75 -1.99 11.74
C THR A 2 7.51 -2.20 10.43
N ASN A 3 7.48 -3.44 9.91
CA ASN A 3 8.28 -3.91 8.78
C ASN A 3 8.09 -3.15 7.45
N CYS A 4 6.97 -2.44 7.26
CA CYS A 4 6.66 -1.74 6.01
C CYS A 4 7.63 -0.58 5.71
N LEU A 5 7.91 0.28 6.69
CA LEU A 5 8.82 1.42 6.52
C LEU A 5 10.26 0.95 6.25
N ASN A 6 10.66 -0.15 6.88
CA ASN A 6 11.97 -0.73 6.64
C ASN A 6 12.08 -1.33 5.23
N ALA A 7 11.03 -1.98 4.73
CA ALA A 7 10.99 -2.50 3.37
C ALA A 7 11.04 -1.39 2.31
N ILE A 8 10.33 -0.28 2.54
CA ILE A 8 10.39 0.92 1.71
C ILE A 8 11.83 1.44 1.69
N ARG A 9 12.42 1.72 2.86
CA ARG A 9 13.79 2.26 2.98
C ARG A 9 14.88 1.35 2.39
N ASN A 10 14.69 0.04 2.39
CA ASN A 10 15.61 -0.92 1.78
C ASN A 10 15.33 -1.15 0.28
N ASN A 11 14.44 -0.37 -0.34
CA ASN A 11 13.99 -0.54 -1.72
C ASN A 11 13.49 -1.97 -2.05
N LYS A 12 13.01 -2.67 -1.02
CA LYS A 12 12.40 -4.00 -1.16
C LYS A 12 10.93 -3.89 -1.52
N ALA A 13 10.29 -2.76 -1.19
CA ALA A 13 8.92 -2.48 -1.56
C ALA A 13 8.84 -2.13 -3.05
N LYS A 14 8.02 -2.88 -3.78
CA LYS A 14 7.70 -2.69 -5.20
C LYS A 14 6.43 -1.88 -5.40
N LEU A 15 5.52 -1.93 -4.44
CA LEU A 15 4.27 -1.14 -4.42
C LEU A 15 3.89 -0.84 -2.97
N VAL A 16 3.36 0.35 -2.73
CA VAL A 16 2.77 0.70 -1.44
C VAL A 16 1.29 0.98 -1.61
N ILE A 17 0.46 0.31 -0.82
CA ILE A 17 -0.97 0.56 -0.74
C ILE A 17 -1.23 1.37 0.51
N ILE A 18 -2.01 2.43 0.40
CA ILE A 18 -2.42 3.26 1.52
C ILE A 18 -3.92 3.48 1.51
N THR A 19 -4.54 3.48 2.69
CA THR A 19 -5.97 3.78 2.81
C THR A 19 -6.19 5.29 2.89
N GLU A 20 -7.32 5.77 2.38
CA GLU A 20 -7.65 7.21 2.42
C GLU A 20 -7.72 7.75 3.86
N ASP A 21 -8.10 6.87 4.80
CA ASP A 21 -8.22 7.16 6.23
C ASP A 21 -6.86 7.21 6.96
N ALA A 22 -5.73 7.03 6.26
CA ALA A 22 -4.38 7.03 6.84
C ALA A 22 -3.92 8.40 7.41
N GLY A 23 -4.75 9.45 7.30
CA GLY A 23 -4.60 10.72 8.02
C GLY A 23 -3.18 11.30 7.97
N LYS A 24 -2.56 11.52 9.15
CA LYS A 24 -1.20 12.08 9.27
C LYS A 24 -0.09 11.12 8.83
N THR A 25 -0.30 9.81 8.95
CA THR A 25 0.69 8.79 8.59
C THR A 25 0.90 8.73 7.08
N ARG A 26 -0.14 9.06 6.30
CA ARG A 26 -0.07 9.10 4.84
C ARG A 26 1.04 9.99 4.31
N LYS A 27 1.13 11.22 4.82
CA LYS A 27 2.12 12.20 4.33
C LYS A 27 3.54 11.71 4.55
N LYS A 28 3.78 10.98 5.65
CA LYS A 28 5.09 10.42 5.96
C LYS A 28 5.45 9.30 5.00
N VAL A 29 4.53 8.34 4.78
CA VAL A 29 4.76 7.21 3.87
C VAL A 29 4.92 7.70 2.42
N VAL A 30 4.07 8.62 1.98
CA VAL A 30 4.12 9.19 0.63
C VAL A 30 5.45 9.88 0.36
N ARG A 31 5.93 10.71 1.30
CA ARG A 31 7.24 11.37 1.16
C ARG A 31 8.38 10.36 1.01
N GLU A 32 8.39 9.30 1.83
CA GLU A 32 9.44 8.28 1.77
C GLU A 32 9.41 7.50 0.45
N CYS A 33 8.22 7.14 -0.02
CA CYS A 33 8.05 6.44 -1.29
C CYS A 33 8.43 7.32 -2.48
N GLN A 34 8.07 8.61 -2.46
CA GLN A 34 8.47 9.58 -3.48
C GLN A 34 10.00 9.75 -3.56
N SER A 35 10.68 9.78 -2.42
CA SER A 35 12.16 9.84 -2.40
C SER A 35 12.83 8.61 -3.02
N LEU A 36 12.12 7.48 -3.11
CA LEU A 36 12.64 6.20 -3.57
C LEU A 36 12.03 5.75 -4.90
N ASP A 37 11.21 6.59 -5.53
CA ASP A 37 10.49 6.31 -6.78
C ASP A 37 9.62 5.04 -6.71
N ILE A 38 9.01 4.78 -5.53
CA ILE A 38 8.15 3.61 -5.32
C ILE A 38 6.70 3.99 -5.62
N PRO A 39 5.99 3.24 -6.49
CA PRO A 39 4.60 3.52 -6.81
C PRO A 39 3.70 3.35 -5.58
N ILE A 40 2.74 4.27 -5.44
CA ILE A 40 1.78 4.30 -4.34
C ILE A 40 0.38 4.24 -4.91
N VAL A 41 -0.46 3.40 -4.34
CA VAL A 41 -1.88 3.29 -4.68
C VAL A 41 -2.71 3.63 -3.46
N GLU A 42 -3.62 4.58 -3.63
CA GLU A 42 -4.63 4.90 -2.62
C GLU A 42 -5.84 3.97 -2.83
N PHE A 43 -6.13 3.12 -1.85
CA PHE A 43 -7.26 2.21 -1.92
C PHE A 43 -8.19 2.42 -0.72
N GLY A 44 -9.32 3.06 -0.99
CA GLY A 44 -10.55 3.05 -0.20
C GLY A 44 -10.44 3.28 1.31
N LYS A 45 -11.54 2.97 2.00
CA LYS A 45 -11.62 3.08 3.47
C LYS A 45 -11.01 1.86 4.13
N LYS A 46 -10.32 2.11 5.25
CA LYS A 46 -9.71 1.10 6.14
C LYS A 46 -10.65 -0.08 6.43
N ASP A 47 -11.94 0.16 6.58
CA ASP A 47 -12.93 -0.83 6.99
C ASP A 47 -13.08 -2.00 6.00
N GLN A 48 -13.07 -1.71 4.70
CA GLN A 48 -13.19 -2.74 3.66
C GLN A 48 -11.93 -3.60 3.59
N TYR A 49 -10.76 -2.98 3.74
CA TYR A 49 -9.46 -3.67 3.79
C TYR A 49 -9.25 -4.44 5.09
N PHE A 50 -9.74 -3.93 6.22
CA PHE A 50 -9.59 -4.51 7.55
C PHE A 50 -10.29 -5.87 7.65
N ARG A 51 -11.48 -6.01 7.05
CA ARG A 51 -12.18 -7.29 6.95
C ARG A 51 -11.43 -8.30 6.07
N SER A 52 -10.80 -7.84 4.99
CA SER A 52 -10.12 -8.73 4.04
C SER A 52 -8.77 -9.26 4.55
N LEU A 53 -8.07 -8.50 5.39
CA LEU A 53 -6.72 -8.83 5.88
C LEU A 53 -6.69 -9.36 7.33
N GLY A 54 -7.83 -9.76 7.88
CA GLY A 54 -7.88 -10.45 9.18
C GLY A 54 -7.62 -9.56 10.39
N GLY A 55 -8.01 -8.30 10.36
CA GLY A 55 -8.04 -7.45 11.55
C GLY A 55 -6.75 -6.68 11.88
N ASN A 56 -5.84 -6.50 10.92
CA ASN A 56 -4.67 -5.65 11.11
C ASN A 56 -5.06 -4.17 10.98
N PRO A 57 -4.91 -3.32 12.02
CA PRO A 57 -5.27 -1.89 11.98
C PRO A 57 -4.30 -1.03 11.15
N ALA A 58 -3.38 -1.65 10.40
CA ALA A 58 -2.44 -0.94 9.55
C ALA A 58 -3.20 -0.15 8.46
N CYS A 59 -2.90 1.15 8.33
CA CYS A 59 -3.46 1.99 7.27
C CYS A 59 -2.62 1.97 5.99
N TYR A 60 -1.55 1.17 5.93
CA TYR A 60 -0.67 1.07 4.79
C TYR A 60 0.03 -0.29 4.73
N TRP A 61 0.32 -0.75 3.51
CA TRP A 61 1.00 -2.02 3.24
C TRP A 61 2.04 -1.84 2.14
N ALA A 62 3.19 -2.49 2.32
CA ALA A 62 4.23 -2.57 1.31
C ALA A 62 4.24 -3.98 0.71
N ILE A 63 4.07 -4.07 -0.60
CA ILE A 63 4.21 -5.30 -1.37
C ILE A 63 5.66 -5.41 -1.82
N LEU A 64 6.27 -6.56 -1.56
CA LEU A 64 7.68 -6.81 -1.88
C LEU A 64 7.88 -7.57 -3.20
N SER A 65 6.88 -8.37 -3.60
CA SER A 65 6.94 -9.22 -4.78
C SER A 65 6.35 -8.52 -5.98
N GLN A 66 7.10 -8.48 -7.07
CA GLN A 66 6.66 -7.84 -8.31
C GLN A 66 5.49 -8.59 -8.97
N GLU A 67 5.47 -9.92 -8.91
CA GLU A 67 4.35 -10.74 -9.42
C GLU A 67 3.02 -10.36 -8.74
N ILE A 68 3.03 -10.13 -7.43
CA ILE A 68 1.84 -9.70 -6.67
C ILE A 68 1.43 -8.29 -7.10
N VAL A 69 2.38 -7.40 -7.40
CA VAL A 69 2.06 -6.05 -7.90
C VAL A 69 1.39 -6.11 -9.26
N GLU A 70 1.89 -6.93 -10.17
CA GLU A 70 1.31 -7.08 -11.52
C GLU A 70 -0.08 -7.68 -11.46
N ASP A 71 -0.28 -8.72 -10.65
CA ASP A 71 -1.57 -9.36 -10.45
C ASP A 71 -2.57 -8.41 -9.79
N LEU A 72 -2.17 -7.70 -8.73
CA LEU A 72 -3.00 -6.72 -8.06
C LEU A 72 -3.35 -5.55 -9.00
N MET A 73 -2.40 -5.03 -9.78
CA MET A 73 -2.70 -3.97 -10.75
C MET A 73 -3.67 -4.42 -11.84
N ARG A 74 -3.64 -5.70 -12.23
CA ARG A 74 -4.59 -6.31 -13.16
C ARG A 74 -5.98 -6.51 -12.57
N GLU A 75 -6.06 -6.83 -11.28
CA GLU A 75 -7.33 -6.93 -10.54
C GLU A 75 -7.94 -5.54 -10.30
N LEU A 76 -7.13 -4.57 -9.85
CA LEU A 76 -7.55 -3.18 -9.61
C LEU A 76 -8.02 -2.50 -10.90
N LYS A 77 -7.21 -2.59 -11.97
CA LYS A 77 -7.67 -3.04 -13.29
C LYS A 77 -9.17 -3.07 -13.59
N GLN A 78 -9.69 -4.23 -13.23
CA GLN A 78 -11.01 -4.76 -13.57
C GLN A 78 -12.07 -4.26 -12.60
N TYR A 79 -11.70 -3.89 -11.37
CA TYR A 79 -12.64 -3.41 -10.36
C TYR A 79 -13.02 -1.93 -10.49
N GLY A 80 -12.26 -1.14 -11.25
CA GLY A 80 -12.53 0.29 -11.50
C GLY A 80 -13.41 0.58 -12.71
N GLY A 81 -14.09 -0.43 -13.28
CA GLY A 81 -14.94 -0.30 -14.45
C GLY A 81 -16.35 -0.83 -14.23
N ASP A 82 -17.17 -0.07 -13.49
CA ASP A 82 -18.61 0.13 -13.73
C ASP A 82 -19.06 1.42 -13.03
#